data_AF-A0A0B7IEP6-F1
#
_entry.id   AF-A0A0B7IEP6-F1
#
_cell.length_a   1.000
_cell.length_b   1.000
_cell.length_c   1.000
_cell.angle_alpha   90.00
_cell.angle_beta   90.00
_cell.angle_gamma   90.00
#
_symmetry.space_group_name_H-M   'P 1'
#
loop_
_entity.id
_entity.type
_entity.pdbx_description
1 polymer ?
#
loop_
_entity_poly.entity_id
_entity_poly.type
_entity_poly.pdbx_seq_one_letter_code
_entity_poly.pdbx_strand_id
1 'polypeptide(L)'
;MKKQVIHSVVFLLLATTGLFAQKNVRIGYVDMDFILENVEEYKIASAQFAQQVEQWEAEIDKRKTKIEAEKNKLEAEKPLLTPELIKDREQEIAILEHNLRVYQQEKFGAENGEYVKQKFMLAKPIQDQVFNAIQEIGKLKKYDFIFEKSDVSMLYSNNQHNLSRLILRVINKKESAEDRNKSIAELLKENYDFEVVDEKAQRKAEIEQARQQRAQEREKQREAARQQRLQEREQKKKEAEERKKKMEEQKINK
;
A
#
# COMPACT_ATOMS: atom_id res chain seq x y z
N MET A 1 -8.10 64.99 -2.58
CA MET A 1 -9.04 63.85 -2.62
C MET A 1 -8.94 63.03 -3.91
N LYS A 2 -8.99 63.62 -5.12
CA LYS A 2 -8.91 62.89 -6.41
C LYS A 2 -7.67 61.99 -6.57
N LYS A 3 -6.48 62.45 -6.16
CA LYS A 3 -5.24 61.64 -6.24
C LYS A 3 -5.27 60.42 -5.31
N GLN A 4 -5.80 60.55 -4.09
CA GLN A 4 -5.91 59.45 -3.12
C GLN A 4 -6.83 58.34 -3.66
N VAL A 5 -7.95 58.70 -4.29
CA VAL A 5 -8.87 57.75 -4.94
C VAL A 5 -8.19 57.01 -6.09
N ILE A 6 -7.36 57.68 -6.90
CA ILE A 6 -6.62 57.04 -8.00
C ILE A 6 -5.61 56.02 -7.45
N HIS A 7 -4.90 56.32 -6.36
CA HIS A 7 -3.96 55.37 -5.75
C HIS A 7 -4.68 54.16 -5.17
N SER A 8 -5.85 54.36 -4.54
CA SER A 8 -6.68 53.26 -4.03
C SER A 8 -7.22 52.35 -5.15
N VAL A 9 -7.62 52.91 -6.29
CA VAL A 9 -8.10 52.15 -7.46
C VAL A 9 -6.96 51.37 -8.11
N VAL A 10 -5.78 51.97 -8.25
CA VAL A 10 -4.59 51.30 -8.80
C VAL A 10 -4.12 50.17 -7.89
N PHE A 11 -4.12 50.37 -6.56
CA PHE A 11 -3.80 49.32 -5.59
C PHE A 11 -4.80 48.16 -5.65
N LEU A 12 -6.10 48.45 -5.79
CA LEU A 12 -7.14 47.43 -5.93
C LEU A 12 -6.98 46.62 -7.23
N LEU A 13 -6.64 47.28 -8.35
CA LEU A 13 -6.35 46.62 -9.62
C LEU A 13 -5.10 45.72 -9.53
N LEU A 14 -4.01 46.19 -8.91
CA LEU A 14 -2.80 45.40 -8.67
C LEU A 14 -3.02 44.24 -7.68
N ALA A 15 -3.94 44.35 -6.74
CA ALA A 15 -4.29 43.27 -5.82
C ALA A 15 -5.08 42.13 -6.50
N THR A 16 -5.79 42.41 -7.60
CA THR A 16 -6.58 41.40 -8.32
C THR A 16 -5.78 40.55 -9.32
N THR A 17 -4.59 40.99 -9.74
CA THR A 17 -3.76 40.24 -10.70
C THR A 17 -3.10 38.99 -10.09
N GLY A 18 -3.01 38.90 -8.76
CA GLY A 18 -2.45 37.74 -8.05
C GLY A 18 -3.40 36.54 -7.94
N LEU A 19 -4.71 36.70 -8.23
CA LEU A 19 -5.71 35.65 -8.02
C LEU A 19 -5.88 34.68 -9.21
N PHE A 20 -5.30 35.00 -10.38
CA PHE A 20 -5.52 34.22 -11.61
C PHE A 20 -4.37 33.25 -11.97
N ALA A 21 -3.34 33.11 -11.13
CA ALA A 21 -2.11 32.38 -11.48
C ALA A 21 -1.94 31.00 -10.81
N GLN A 22 -2.87 30.54 -9.96
CA GLN A 22 -2.80 29.18 -9.41
C GLN A 22 -3.33 28.17 -10.43
N LYS A 23 -2.47 27.77 -11.38
CA LYS A 23 -2.74 26.57 -12.20
C LYS A 23 -2.78 25.38 -11.24
N ASN A 24 -3.97 24.84 -10.98
CA ASN A 24 -4.14 23.60 -10.22
C ASN A 24 -3.45 22.47 -10.97
N VAL A 25 -2.27 22.05 -10.47
CA VAL A 25 -1.52 20.92 -11.01
C VAL A 25 -2.32 19.66 -10.75
N ARG A 26 -2.66 18.91 -11.81
CA ARG A 26 -3.37 17.65 -11.67
C ARG A 26 -2.38 16.51 -11.57
N ILE A 27 -2.39 15.83 -10.43
CA ILE A 27 -1.50 14.71 -10.14
C ILE A 27 -2.35 13.46 -9.95
N GLY A 28 -2.00 12.39 -10.67
CA GLY A 28 -2.54 11.06 -10.49
C GLY A 28 -1.45 10.08 -10.07
N TYR A 29 -1.84 8.89 -9.62
CA TYR A 29 -0.90 7.81 -9.38
C TYR A 29 -1.45 6.45 -9.80
N VAL A 30 -0.56 5.50 -10.00
CA VAL A 30 -0.84 4.13 -10.46
C VAL A 30 -0.05 3.14 -9.62
N ASP A 31 -0.71 2.11 -9.15
CA ASP A 31 -0.12 0.98 -8.43
C ASP A 31 0.08 -0.17 -9.43
N MET A 32 1.33 -0.36 -9.86
CA MET A 32 1.68 -1.37 -10.87
C MET A 32 1.54 -2.78 -10.33
N ASP A 33 1.89 -3.01 -9.07
CA ASP A 33 1.77 -4.32 -8.41
C ASP A 33 0.30 -4.73 -8.36
N PHE A 34 -0.59 -3.81 -7.94
CA PHE A 34 -2.03 -4.05 -7.98
C PHE A 34 -2.53 -4.42 -9.38
N ILE A 35 -2.03 -3.75 -10.44
CA ILE A 35 -2.46 -4.07 -11.80
C ILE A 35 -1.98 -5.46 -12.21
N LEU A 36 -0.69 -5.77 -12.04
CA LEU A 36 -0.10 -7.07 -12.40
C LEU A 36 -0.81 -8.21 -11.67
N GLU A 37 -1.07 -8.06 -10.38
CA GLU A 37 -1.81 -9.04 -9.56
C GLU A 37 -3.27 -9.24 -9.99
N ASN A 38 -3.83 -8.37 -10.84
CA ASN A 38 -5.21 -8.47 -11.30
C ASN A 38 -5.34 -8.75 -12.81
N VAL A 39 -4.23 -8.93 -13.52
CA VAL A 39 -4.24 -9.38 -14.92
C VAL A 39 -4.11 -10.90 -14.97
N GLU A 40 -5.10 -11.58 -15.57
CA GLU A 40 -5.17 -13.04 -15.56
C GLU A 40 -4.01 -13.69 -16.33
N GLU A 41 -3.63 -13.13 -17.48
CA GLU A 41 -2.49 -13.60 -18.26
C GLU A 41 -1.19 -13.59 -17.43
N TYR A 42 -0.99 -12.53 -16.63
CA TYR A 42 0.16 -12.43 -15.72
C TYR A 42 0.13 -13.52 -14.65
N LYS A 43 -1.02 -13.75 -14.03
CA LYS A 43 -1.17 -14.76 -12.97
C LYS A 43 -0.82 -16.15 -13.49
N ILE A 44 -1.34 -16.52 -14.66
CA ILE A 44 -1.09 -17.82 -15.28
C ILE A 44 0.40 -17.96 -15.60
N ALA A 45 0.99 -16.96 -16.26
CA ALA A 45 2.39 -17.03 -16.64
C ALA A 45 3.34 -16.99 -15.42
N SER A 46 3.00 -16.22 -14.39
CA SER A 46 3.72 -16.17 -13.11
C SER A 46 3.65 -17.50 -12.35
N ALA A 47 2.49 -18.18 -12.37
CA ALA A 47 2.35 -19.50 -11.79
C ALA A 47 3.19 -20.56 -12.53
N GLN A 48 3.22 -20.52 -13.86
CA GLN A 48 4.08 -21.39 -14.66
C GLN A 48 5.57 -21.12 -14.39
N PHE A 49 5.95 -19.85 -14.31
CA PHE A 49 7.30 -19.45 -13.99
C PHE A 49 7.71 -19.90 -12.57
N ALA A 50 6.82 -19.82 -11.59
CA ALA A 50 7.07 -20.33 -10.24
C ALA A 50 7.41 -21.84 -10.23
N GLN A 51 6.73 -22.65 -11.06
CA GLN A 51 7.06 -24.06 -11.23
C GLN A 51 8.46 -24.27 -11.82
N GLN A 52 8.88 -23.42 -12.78
CA GLN A 52 10.22 -23.47 -13.34
C GLN A 52 11.30 -23.09 -12.31
N VAL A 53 11.02 -22.12 -11.45
CA VAL A 53 11.90 -21.74 -10.34
C VAL A 53 12.06 -22.89 -9.36
N GLU A 54 10.97 -23.55 -8.98
CA GLU A 54 11.01 -24.74 -8.12
C GLU A 54 11.88 -25.86 -8.72
N GLN A 55 11.83 -26.06 -10.05
CA GLN A 55 12.70 -27.03 -10.73
C GLN A 55 14.18 -26.65 -10.64
N TRP A 56 14.51 -25.36 -10.75
CA TRP A 56 15.90 -24.88 -10.59
C TRP A 56 16.40 -25.07 -9.16
N GLU A 57 15.56 -24.79 -8.17
CA GLU A 57 15.86 -25.01 -6.75
C GLU A 57 16.08 -26.51 -6.45
N ALA A 58 15.21 -27.38 -6.98
CA ALA A 58 15.36 -28.83 -6.85
C ALA A 58 16.68 -29.35 -7.48
N GLU A 59 17.07 -28.82 -8.65
CA GLU A 59 18.33 -29.17 -9.30
C GLU A 59 19.56 -28.67 -8.50
N ILE A 60 19.47 -27.49 -7.88
CA ILE A 60 20.49 -26.98 -6.95
C ILE A 60 20.65 -27.92 -5.76
N ASP A 61 19.55 -28.32 -5.14
CA ASP A 61 19.60 -29.17 -3.94
C ASP A 61 20.06 -30.60 -4.25
N LYS A 62 19.70 -31.13 -5.43
CA LYS A 62 20.25 -32.38 -5.95
C LYS A 62 21.78 -32.30 -6.12
N ARG A 63 22.30 -31.21 -6.69
CA ARG A 63 23.74 -30.99 -6.87
C ARG A 63 24.47 -30.85 -5.54
N LYS A 64 23.92 -30.09 -4.59
CA LYS A 64 24.45 -29.97 -3.23
C LYS A 64 24.53 -31.33 -2.54
N THR A 65 23.44 -32.10 -2.58
CA THR A 65 23.39 -33.44 -1.96
C THR A 65 24.45 -34.36 -2.56
N LYS A 66 24.63 -34.32 -3.89
CA LYS A 66 25.70 -35.09 -4.55
C LYS A 66 27.10 -34.66 -4.09
N ILE A 67 27.37 -33.35 -4.03
CA ILE A 67 28.67 -32.82 -3.57
C ILE A 67 28.96 -33.29 -2.13
N GLU A 68 27.98 -33.18 -1.23
CA GLU A 68 28.15 -33.62 0.16
C GLU A 68 28.35 -35.15 0.27
N ALA A 69 27.67 -35.94 -0.56
CA ALA A 69 27.90 -37.38 -0.64
C ALA A 69 29.33 -37.72 -1.09
N GLU A 70 29.86 -37.06 -2.12
CA GLU A 70 31.24 -37.27 -2.59
C GLU A 70 32.28 -36.83 -1.55
N LYS A 71 32.04 -35.72 -0.85
CA LYS A 71 32.90 -35.28 0.27
C LYS A 71 32.95 -36.31 1.39
N ASN A 72 31.79 -36.76 1.84
CA ASN A 72 31.68 -37.76 2.91
C ASN A 72 32.35 -39.08 2.51
N LYS A 73 32.20 -39.48 1.24
CA LYS A 73 32.85 -40.67 0.68
C LYS A 73 34.38 -40.52 0.67
N LEU A 74 34.89 -39.38 0.19
CA LEU A 74 36.33 -39.10 0.20
C LEU A 74 36.88 -39.16 1.62
N GLU A 75 36.23 -38.54 2.60
CA GLU A 75 36.70 -38.54 3.99
C GLU A 75 36.70 -39.95 4.61
N ALA A 76 35.70 -40.79 4.29
CA ALA A 76 35.66 -42.18 4.75
C ALA A 76 36.73 -43.07 4.08
N GLU A 77 37.01 -42.86 2.79
CA GLU A 77 37.95 -43.66 2.01
C GLU A 77 39.41 -43.15 2.14
N LYS A 78 39.62 -41.90 2.58
CA LYS A 78 40.92 -41.21 2.69
C LYS A 78 42.06 -42.06 3.26
N PRO A 79 41.88 -42.85 4.35
CA PRO A 79 42.96 -43.66 4.92
C PRO A 79 43.43 -44.80 4.01
N LEU A 80 42.62 -45.17 3.01
CA LEU A 80 42.86 -46.28 2.08
C LEU A 80 43.40 -45.79 0.73
N LEU A 81 43.46 -44.48 0.50
CA LEU A 81 43.82 -43.88 -0.78
C LEU A 81 45.26 -43.39 -0.81
N THR A 82 45.85 -43.37 -2.01
CA THR A 82 47.15 -42.71 -2.23
C THR A 82 46.98 -41.19 -2.30
N PRO A 83 48.04 -40.40 -2.07
CA PRO A 83 47.97 -38.94 -2.19
C PRO A 83 47.51 -38.44 -3.58
N GLU A 84 47.89 -39.14 -4.65
CA GLU A 84 47.46 -38.84 -6.02
C GLU A 84 45.94 -38.98 -6.17
N LEU A 85 45.38 -40.11 -5.71
CA LEU A 85 43.95 -40.39 -5.78
C LEU A 85 43.11 -39.43 -4.93
N ILE A 86 43.63 -39.01 -3.77
CA ILE A 86 42.98 -38.00 -2.93
C ILE A 86 42.87 -36.68 -3.70
N LYS A 87 43.98 -36.24 -4.30
CA LYS A 87 44.04 -35.00 -5.07
C LYS A 87 43.07 -35.01 -6.26
N ASP A 88 43.00 -36.12 -6.99
CA ASP A 88 42.07 -36.28 -8.12
C ASP A 88 40.60 -36.14 -7.66
N ARG A 89 40.24 -36.79 -6.55
CA ARG A 89 38.89 -36.70 -5.95
C ARG A 89 38.56 -35.29 -5.46
N GLU A 90 39.52 -34.61 -4.82
CA GLU A 90 39.36 -33.22 -4.40
C GLU A 90 39.13 -32.29 -5.60
N GLN A 91 39.82 -32.53 -6.73
CA GLN A 91 39.59 -31.81 -7.97
C GLN A 91 38.21 -32.08 -8.56
N GLU A 92 37.75 -33.34 -8.57
CA GLU A 92 36.38 -33.69 -9.00
C GLU A 92 35.33 -32.95 -8.16
N ILE A 93 35.47 -32.95 -6.83
CA ILE A 93 34.57 -32.22 -5.91
C ILE A 93 34.62 -30.71 -6.19
N ALA A 94 35.80 -30.14 -6.36
CA ALA A 94 35.96 -28.71 -6.68
C ALA A 94 35.29 -28.33 -8.01
N ILE A 95 35.34 -29.20 -9.01
CA ILE A 95 34.62 -29.01 -10.28
C ILE A 95 33.10 -29.03 -10.06
N LEU A 96 32.59 -29.96 -9.25
CA LEU A 96 31.16 -30.01 -8.93
C LEU A 96 30.68 -28.75 -8.20
N GLU A 97 31.45 -28.28 -7.22
CA GLU A 97 31.18 -27.03 -6.49
C GLU A 97 31.22 -25.81 -7.41
N HIS A 98 32.21 -25.74 -8.30
CA HIS A 98 32.29 -24.69 -9.30
C HIS A 98 31.05 -24.70 -10.21
N ASN A 99 30.67 -25.87 -10.74
CA ASN A 99 29.51 -26.02 -11.60
C ASN A 99 28.20 -25.65 -10.89
N LEU A 100 28.07 -25.98 -9.60
CA LEU A 100 26.93 -25.56 -8.80
C LEU A 100 26.88 -24.02 -8.69
N ARG A 101 28.00 -23.37 -8.38
CA ARG A 101 28.08 -21.91 -8.29
C ARG A 101 27.73 -21.23 -9.63
N VAL A 102 28.25 -21.75 -10.73
CA VAL A 102 27.94 -21.26 -12.08
C VAL A 102 26.45 -21.38 -12.37
N TYR A 103 25.85 -22.54 -12.08
CA TYR A 103 24.42 -22.75 -12.27
C TYR A 103 23.57 -21.79 -11.43
N GLN A 104 23.91 -21.61 -10.14
CA GLN A 104 23.24 -20.65 -9.27
C GLN A 104 23.35 -19.22 -9.80
N GLN A 105 24.52 -18.81 -10.28
CA GLN A 105 24.72 -17.49 -10.86
C GLN A 105 23.93 -17.32 -12.17
N GLU A 106 23.88 -18.35 -13.01
CA GLU A 106 23.14 -18.34 -14.27
C GLU A 106 21.63 -18.21 -14.02
N LYS A 107 21.08 -18.92 -13.03
CA LYS A 107 19.64 -18.88 -12.72
C LYS A 107 19.25 -17.67 -11.86
N PHE A 108 20.00 -17.38 -10.81
CA PHE A 108 19.63 -16.42 -9.75
C PHE A 108 20.60 -15.23 -9.60
N GLY A 109 21.52 -15.01 -10.54
CA GLY A 109 22.39 -13.85 -10.52
C GLY A 109 21.62 -12.53 -10.54
N ALA A 110 22.03 -11.56 -9.71
CA ALA A 110 21.28 -10.32 -9.49
C ALA A 110 21.08 -9.44 -10.74
N GLU A 111 22.08 -9.35 -11.62
CA GLU A 111 22.01 -8.48 -12.82
C GLU A 111 21.57 -9.23 -14.09
N ASN A 112 21.98 -10.50 -14.22
CA ASN A 112 21.88 -11.25 -15.48
C ASN A 112 21.31 -12.66 -15.32
N GLY A 113 20.85 -13.01 -14.12
CA GLY A 113 20.22 -14.30 -13.84
C GLY A 113 18.95 -14.48 -14.67
N GLU A 114 18.71 -15.72 -15.08
CA GLU A 114 17.53 -16.08 -15.85
C GLU A 114 16.24 -15.73 -15.11
N TYR A 115 16.20 -15.86 -13.78
CA TYR A 115 15.09 -15.45 -12.94
C TYR A 115 14.70 -13.97 -13.14
N VAL A 116 15.67 -13.07 -13.05
CA VAL A 116 15.44 -11.62 -13.16
C VAL A 116 14.97 -11.27 -14.57
N LYS A 117 15.60 -11.87 -15.60
CA LYS A 117 15.22 -11.67 -17.00
C LYS A 117 13.81 -12.14 -17.28
N GLN A 118 13.44 -13.34 -16.85
CA GLN A 118 12.09 -13.89 -17.06
C GLN A 118 11.05 -13.07 -16.30
N LYS A 119 11.29 -12.70 -15.03
CA LYS A 119 10.39 -11.82 -14.27
C LYS A 119 10.14 -10.50 -14.99
N PHE A 120 11.19 -9.88 -15.53
CA PHE A 120 11.07 -8.65 -16.33
C PHE A 120 10.25 -8.88 -17.60
N MET A 121 10.55 -9.94 -18.36
CA MET A 121 9.84 -10.27 -19.61
C MET A 121 8.35 -10.55 -19.38
N LEU A 122 7.97 -11.16 -18.25
CA LEU A 122 6.56 -11.39 -17.90
C LEU A 122 5.81 -10.10 -17.62
N ALA A 123 6.42 -9.16 -16.91
CA ALA A 123 5.79 -7.89 -16.56
C ALA A 123 5.73 -6.91 -17.75
N LYS A 124 6.71 -6.98 -18.65
CA LYS A 124 6.95 -5.98 -19.71
C LYS A 124 5.74 -5.75 -20.63
N PRO A 125 5.06 -6.76 -21.19
CA PRO A 125 3.91 -6.54 -22.07
C PRO A 125 2.79 -5.75 -21.38
N ILE A 126 2.54 -6.05 -20.10
CA ILE A 126 1.49 -5.40 -19.32
C ILE A 126 1.90 -3.98 -18.95
N GLN A 127 3.17 -3.77 -18.57
CA GLN A 127 3.72 -2.43 -18.38
C GLN A 127 3.54 -1.55 -19.62
N ASP A 128 3.79 -2.10 -20.82
CA ASP A 128 3.61 -1.35 -22.07
C ASP A 128 2.13 -1.03 -22.34
N GLN A 129 1.21 -1.95 -22.03
CA GLN A 129 -0.23 -1.68 -22.10
C GLN A 129 -0.68 -0.59 -21.11
N VAL A 130 -0.19 -0.68 -19.86
CA VAL A 130 -0.47 0.31 -18.81
C VAL A 130 0.08 1.66 -19.20
N PHE A 131 1.30 1.73 -19.73
CA PHE A 131 1.91 2.98 -20.19
C PHE A 131 1.05 3.65 -21.28
N ASN A 132 0.56 2.88 -22.26
CA ASN A 132 -0.33 3.40 -23.29
C ASN A 132 -1.65 3.91 -22.70
N ALA A 133 -2.25 3.18 -21.75
CA ALA A 133 -3.48 3.60 -21.07
C ALA A 133 -3.26 4.89 -20.25
N ILE A 134 -2.14 5.00 -19.53
CA ILE A 134 -1.73 6.20 -18.77
C ILE A 134 -1.63 7.40 -19.70
N GLN A 135 -1.00 7.26 -20.86
CA GLN A 135 -0.87 8.35 -21.82
C GLN A 135 -2.23 8.86 -22.32
N GLU A 136 -3.16 7.95 -22.61
CA GLU A 136 -4.49 8.30 -23.10
C GLU A 136 -5.33 8.95 -22.00
N ILE A 137 -5.38 8.34 -20.80
CA ILE A 137 -6.09 8.86 -19.63
C ILE A 137 -5.52 10.23 -19.22
N GLY A 138 -4.19 10.36 -19.21
CA GLY A 138 -3.50 11.60 -18.87
C GLY A 138 -3.93 12.76 -19.76
N LYS A 139 -4.00 12.53 -21.08
CA LYS A 139 -4.50 13.52 -22.05
C LYS A 139 -5.98 13.85 -21.85
N LEU A 140 -6.83 12.84 -21.69
CA LEU A 140 -8.28 13.01 -21.56
C LEU A 140 -8.68 13.73 -20.27
N LYS A 141 -8.07 13.37 -19.14
CA LYS A 141 -8.33 13.99 -17.83
C LYS A 141 -7.43 15.21 -17.54
N LYS A 142 -6.53 15.55 -18.48
CA LYS A 142 -5.59 16.67 -18.39
C LYS A 142 -4.68 16.59 -17.14
N TYR A 143 -4.20 15.40 -16.81
CA TYR A 143 -3.18 15.25 -15.77
C TYR A 143 -1.87 15.88 -16.22
N ASP A 144 -1.23 16.65 -15.35
CA ASP A 144 0.12 17.18 -15.59
C ASP A 144 1.17 16.12 -15.26
N PHE A 145 0.91 15.30 -14.22
CA PHE A 145 1.79 14.22 -13.79
C PHE A 145 1.00 12.98 -13.38
N ILE A 146 1.53 11.79 -13.69
CA ILE A 146 1.05 10.51 -13.19
C ILE A 146 2.27 9.76 -12.65
N PHE A 147 2.25 9.41 -11.37
CA PHE A 147 3.35 8.72 -10.70
C PHE A 147 3.05 7.25 -10.49
N GLU A 148 4.07 6.41 -10.58
CA GLU A 148 3.99 5.06 -10.04
C GLU A 148 4.05 5.13 -8.51
N LYS A 149 3.13 4.45 -7.84
CA LYS A 149 3.16 4.29 -6.38
C LYS A 149 4.29 3.32 -6.06
N SER A 150 5.27 3.81 -5.33
CA SER A 150 6.29 2.98 -4.70
C SER A 150 6.38 3.30 -3.21
N ASP A 151 6.71 2.30 -2.41
CA ASP A 151 6.78 2.41 -0.94
C ASP A 151 7.74 3.51 -0.46
N VAL A 152 8.74 3.84 -1.28
CA VAL A 152 9.75 4.88 -0.97
C VAL A 152 9.27 6.29 -1.35
N SER A 153 8.38 6.43 -2.33
CA SER A 153 8.01 7.73 -2.91
C SER A 153 6.70 8.32 -2.36
N MET A 154 5.81 7.48 -1.80
CA MET A 154 4.45 7.91 -1.46
C MET A 154 4.03 7.45 -0.06
N LEU A 155 4.12 8.36 0.92
CA LEU A 155 3.68 8.09 2.31
C LEU A 155 2.16 8.21 2.50
N TYR A 156 1.52 9.11 1.74
CA TYR A 156 0.09 9.32 1.78
C TYR A 156 -0.40 9.83 0.42
N SER A 157 -1.55 9.32 -0.01
CA SER A 157 -2.26 9.85 -1.16
C SER A 157 -3.76 9.70 -0.95
N ASN A 158 -4.52 10.65 -1.49
CA ASN A 158 -5.97 10.51 -1.55
C ASN A 158 -6.32 9.51 -2.66
N ASN A 159 -7.20 8.54 -2.35
CA ASN A 159 -7.67 7.53 -3.29
C ASN A 159 -8.32 8.12 -4.56
N GLN A 160 -8.85 9.34 -4.50
CA GLN A 160 -9.39 10.06 -5.68
C GLN A 160 -8.35 10.30 -6.79
N HIS A 161 -7.06 10.23 -6.48
CA HIS A 161 -5.97 10.37 -7.45
C HIS A 161 -5.45 9.02 -7.95
N ASN A 162 -6.00 7.91 -7.47
CA ASN A 162 -5.62 6.57 -7.86
C ASN A 162 -6.25 6.19 -9.20
N LEU A 163 -5.44 5.95 -10.22
CA LEU A 163 -5.89 5.56 -11.55
C LEU A 163 -5.82 4.05 -11.80
N SER A 164 -5.36 3.26 -10.82
CA SER A 164 -5.03 1.83 -11.03
C SER A 164 -6.23 1.01 -11.47
N ARG A 165 -7.39 1.16 -10.81
CA ARG A 165 -8.62 0.43 -11.19
C ARG A 165 -9.11 0.81 -12.59
N LEU A 166 -9.00 2.10 -12.92
CA LEU A 166 -9.36 2.60 -14.23
C LEU A 166 -8.44 2.04 -15.31
N ILE A 167 -7.14 2.07 -15.09
CA ILE A 167 -6.15 1.54 -16.02
C ILE A 167 -6.38 0.04 -16.22
N LEU A 168 -6.56 -0.72 -15.14
CA LEU A 168 -6.88 -2.14 -15.17
C LEU A 168 -8.12 -2.41 -16.05
N ARG A 169 -9.18 -1.62 -15.87
CA ARG A 169 -10.40 -1.71 -16.69
C ARG A 169 -10.12 -1.42 -18.17
N VAL A 170 -9.28 -0.43 -18.46
CA VAL A 170 -8.92 -0.05 -19.84
C VAL A 170 -8.10 -1.15 -20.53
N ILE A 171 -7.13 -1.75 -19.84
CA ILE A 171 -6.30 -2.82 -20.44
C ILE A 171 -7.11 -4.12 -20.61
N ASN A 172 -8.02 -4.42 -19.67
CA ASN A 172 -8.88 -5.61 -19.72
C ASN A 172 -10.17 -5.39 -20.55
N LYS A 173 -10.35 -4.23 -21.20
CA LYS A 173 -11.59 -3.91 -21.93
C LYS A 173 -11.97 -4.95 -22.98
N LYS A 174 -10.98 -5.61 -23.59
CA LYS A 174 -11.21 -6.64 -24.62
C LYS A 174 -11.79 -7.93 -24.07
N GLU A 175 -11.55 -8.20 -22.78
CA GLU A 175 -12.00 -9.39 -22.06
C GLU A 175 -13.40 -9.19 -21.46
N SER A 176 -13.75 -7.94 -21.13
CA SER A 176 -15.07 -7.57 -20.61
C SER A 176 -16.10 -7.42 -21.74
N ALA A 177 -17.12 -8.28 -21.75
CA ALA A 177 -18.23 -8.18 -22.70
C ALA A 177 -18.96 -6.83 -22.63
N GLU A 178 -19.00 -6.21 -21.44
CA GLU A 178 -19.63 -4.91 -21.19
C GLU A 178 -18.75 -3.74 -21.69
N ASP A 179 -17.44 -3.83 -21.51
CA ASP A 179 -16.52 -2.71 -21.77
C ASP A 179 -15.87 -2.75 -23.17
N ARG A 180 -15.98 -3.87 -23.90
CA ARG A 180 -15.32 -4.08 -25.20
C ARG A 180 -15.57 -3.01 -26.26
N ASN A 181 -16.79 -2.47 -26.29
CA ASN A 181 -17.19 -1.45 -27.26
C ASN A 181 -17.21 -0.04 -26.68
N LYS A 182 -16.89 0.12 -25.38
CA LYS A 182 -16.88 1.42 -24.73
C LYS A 182 -15.61 2.17 -25.08
N SER A 183 -15.76 3.44 -25.40
CA SER A 183 -14.65 4.38 -25.49
C SER A 183 -14.04 4.61 -24.11
N ILE A 184 -12.77 5.02 -24.05
CA ILE A 184 -12.13 5.36 -22.78
C ILE A 184 -12.84 6.56 -22.13
N ALA A 185 -13.41 7.48 -22.90
CA ALA A 185 -14.20 8.58 -22.37
C ALA A 185 -15.46 8.11 -21.61
N GLU A 186 -16.13 7.04 -22.08
CA GLU A 186 -17.27 6.44 -21.39
C GLU A 186 -16.84 5.73 -20.11
N LEU A 187 -15.77 4.93 -20.16
CA LEU A 187 -15.19 4.27 -18.98
C LEU A 187 -14.76 5.28 -17.91
N LEU A 188 -14.20 6.41 -18.33
CA LEU A 188 -13.80 7.52 -17.46
C LEU A 188 -14.98 8.21 -16.78
N LYS A 189 -16.16 8.20 -17.40
CA LYS A 189 -17.39 8.77 -16.85
C LYS A 189 -17.99 7.80 -15.84
N GLU A 190 -18.09 6.52 -16.20
CA GLU A 190 -18.59 5.47 -15.31
C GLU A 190 -17.72 5.30 -14.07
N ASN A 191 -16.39 5.33 -14.20
CA ASN A 191 -15.50 5.27 -13.04
C ASN A 191 -15.64 6.48 -12.11
N TYR A 192 -15.81 7.68 -12.68
CA TYR A 192 -16.05 8.88 -11.88
C TYR A 192 -17.37 8.79 -11.12
N ASP A 193 -18.43 8.32 -11.77
CA ASP A 193 -19.73 8.14 -11.12
C ASP A 193 -19.64 7.10 -10.00
N PHE A 194 -18.87 6.01 -10.18
CA PHE A 194 -18.62 5.01 -9.15
C PHE A 194 -17.84 5.58 -7.94
N GLU A 195 -16.72 6.28 -8.17
CA GLU A 195 -15.90 6.88 -7.10
C GLU A 195 -16.69 7.92 -6.28
N VAL A 196 -17.49 8.77 -6.95
CA VAL A 196 -18.32 9.77 -6.28
C VAL A 196 -19.43 9.12 -5.44
N VAL A 197 -19.97 7.99 -5.89
CA VAL A 197 -20.97 7.22 -5.12
C VAL A 197 -20.34 6.60 -3.88
N ASP A 198 -19.16 5.97 -4.02
CA ASP A 198 -18.44 5.34 -2.91
C ASP A 198 -18.01 6.36 -1.86
N GLU A 199 -17.42 7.50 -2.26
CA GLU A 199 -17.02 8.57 -1.33
C GLU A 199 -18.23 9.14 -0.55
N LYS A 200 -19.37 9.34 -1.23
CA LYS A 200 -20.60 9.78 -0.54
C LYS A 200 -21.11 8.74 0.45
N ALA A 201 -20.99 7.45 0.14
CA ALA A 201 -21.37 6.37 1.04
C ALA A 201 -20.45 6.32 2.27
N GLN A 202 -19.13 6.36 2.06
CA GLN A 202 -18.12 6.39 3.13
C GLN A 202 -18.30 7.62 4.04
N ARG A 203 -18.45 8.81 3.46
CA ARG A 203 -18.66 10.04 4.23
C ARG A 203 -19.95 10.01 5.05
N LYS A 204 -21.01 9.39 4.54
CA LYS A 204 -22.25 9.18 5.31
C LYS A 204 -22.00 8.24 6.49
N ALA A 205 -21.28 7.14 6.28
CA ALA A 205 -20.94 6.18 7.34
C ALA A 205 -20.07 6.83 8.43
N GLU A 206 -19.07 7.64 8.07
CA GLU A 206 -18.25 8.40 9.02
C GLU A 206 -19.08 9.40 9.83
N ILE A 207 -19.98 10.14 9.19
CA ILE A 207 -20.87 11.09 9.87
C ILE A 207 -21.77 10.34 10.87
N GLU A 208 -22.27 9.17 10.49
CA GLU A 208 -23.10 8.34 11.36
C GLU A 208 -22.31 7.81 12.56
N GLN A 209 -21.11 7.29 12.34
CA GLN A 209 -20.21 6.86 13.42
C GLN A 209 -19.85 8.03 14.35
N ALA A 210 -19.52 9.21 13.82
CA ALA A 210 -19.24 10.39 14.62
C ALA A 210 -20.46 10.84 15.43
N ARG A 211 -21.68 10.70 14.88
CA ARG A 211 -22.93 10.95 15.62
C ARG A 211 -23.14 9.94 16.73
N GLN A 212 -22.89 8.67 16.49
CA GLN A 212 -22.98 7.61 17.50
C GLN A 212 -21.97 7.82 18.63
N GLN A 213 -20.72 8.13 18.30
CA GLN A 213 -19.69 8.44 19.30
C GLN A 213 -20.05 9.67 20.15
N ARG A 214 -20.52 10.75 19.51
CA ARG A 214 -21.00 11.94 20.25
C ARG A 214 -22.22 11.63 21.12
N ALA A 215 -23.11 10.74 20.69
CA ALA A 215 -24.25 10.32 21.49
C ALA A 215 -23.80 9.53 22.72
N GLN A 216 -22.89 8.56 22.55
CA GLN A 216 -22.29 7.79 23.65
C GLN A 216 -21.52 8.67 24.62
N GLU A 217 -20.75 9.63 24.13
CA GLU A 217 -20.00 10.57 24.97
C GLU A 217 -20.94 11.46 25.78
N ARG A 218 -22.02 11.96 25.16
CA ARG A 218 -23.08 12.71 25.87
C ARG A 218 -23.78 11.85 26.93
N GLU A 219 -23.98 10.57 26.67
CA GLU A 219 -24.58 9.64 27.63
C GLU A 219 -23.65 9.42 28.82
N LYS A 220 -22.36 9.13 28.58
CA LYS A 220 -21.34 9.03 29.64
C LYS A 220 -21.24 10.32 30.47
N GLN A 221 -21.28 11.48 29.82
CA GLN A 221 -21.28 12.77 30.51
C GLN A 221 -22.53 12.95 31.39
N ARG A 222 -23.72 12.53 30.89
CA ARG A 222 -24.97 12.58 31.66
C ARG A 222 -24.94 11.62 32.85
N GLU A 223 -24.40 10.42 32.70
CA GLU A 223 -24.24 9.46 33.78
C GLU A 223 -23.26 9.95 34.84
N ALA A 224 -22.09 10.47 34.43
CA ALA A 224 -21.12 11.08 35.34
C ALA A 224 -21.74 12.24 36.13
N ALA A 225 -22.49 13.13 35.47
CA ALA A 225 -23.21 14.21 36.13
C ALA A 225 -24.28 13.71 37.11
N ARG A 226 -24.99 12.61 36.78
CA ARG A 226 -25.95 11.97 37.70
C ARG A 226 -25.25 11.41 38.93
N GLN A 227 -24.12 10.70 38.75
CA GLN A 227 -23.36 10.16 39.86
C GLN A 227 -22.78 11.25 40.76
N GLN A 228 -22.22 12.31 40.19
CA GLN A 228 -21.75 13.47 40.96
C GLN A 228 -22.88 14.10 41.78
N ARG A 229 -24.07 14.30 41.19
CA ARG A 229 -25.24 14.82 41.94
C ARG A 229 -25.68 13.89 43.07
N LEU A 230 -25.58 12.58 42.90
CA LEU A 230 -25.89 11.61 43.95
C LEU A 230 -24.87 11.68 45.10
N GLN A 231 -23.57 11.71 44.78
CA GLN A 231 -22.50 11.86 45.76
C GLN A 231 -22.61 13.18 46.54
N GLU A 232 -22.89 14.28 45.85
CA GLU A 232 -23.08 15.60 46.48
C GLU A 232 -24.31 15.61 47.40
N ARG A 233 -25.40 14.92 47.02
CA ARG A 233 -26.58 14.74 47.88
C ARG A 233 -26.27 13.91 49.12
N GLU A 234 -25.47 12.85 48.99
CA GLU A 234 -25.05 12.03 50.13
C GLU A 234 -24.13 12.79 51.09
N GLN A 235 -23.16 13.55 50.56
CA GLN A 235 -22.32 14.42 51.37
C GLN A 235 -23.15 15.45 52.16
N LYS A 236 -24.07 16.15 51.48
CA LYS A 236 -24.96 17.11 52.15
C LYS A 236 -25.82 16.47 53.23
N LYS A 237 -26.29 15.23 53.04
CA LYS A 237 -27.00 14.48 54.09
C LYS A 237 -26.11 14.19 55.30
N LYS A 238 -24.89 13.68 55.07
CA LYS A 238 -23.92 13.40 56.14
C LYS A 238 -23.55 14.67 56.92
N GLU A 239 -23.28 15.77 56.23
CA GLU A 239 -23.00 17.06 56.86
C GLU A 239 -24.19 17.58 57.69
N ALA A 240 -25.42 17.41 57.20
CA ALA A 240 -26.62 17.80 57.94
C ALA A 240 -26.83 16.93 59.19
N GLU A 241 -26.57 15.63 59.13
CA GLU A 241 -26.60 14.72 60.29
C GLU A 241 -25.54 15.07 61.32
N GLU A 242 -24.30 15.33 60.91
CA GLU A 242 -23.24 15.80 61.81
C GLU A 242 -23.59 17.13 62.48
N ARG A 243 -24.14 18.08 61.71
CA ARG A 243 -24.62 19.35 62.28
C ARG A 243 -25.71 19.12 63.32
N LYS A 244 -26.66 18.21 63.06
CA LYS A 244 -27.71 17.85 64.03
C LYS A 244 -27.13 17.24 65.30
N LYS A 245 -26.21 16.27 65.18
CA LYS A 245 -25.54 15.65 66.34
C LYS A 245 -24.80 16.68 67.19
N LYS A 246 -24.02 17.59 66.57
CA LYS A 246 -23.33 18.67 67.29
C LYS A 246 -24.31 19.60 68.02
N MET A 247 -25.45 19.91 67.41
CA MET A 247 -26.49 20.71 68.05
C MET A 247 -27.19 19.97 69.22
N GLU A 248 -27.35 18.66 69.13
CA GLU A 248 -27.90 17.84 70.23
C GLU A 248 -26.91 17.69 71.39
N GLU A 249 -25.62 17.45 71.12
CA GLU A 249 -24.56 17.43 72.14
C GLU A 249 -24.46 18.76 72.89
N GLN A 250 -24.60 19.88 72.18
CA GLN A 250 -24.62 21.21 72.80
C GLN A 250 -25.87 21.47 73.65
N LYS A 251 -26.97 20.75 73.43
CA LYS A 251 -28.19 20.83 74.26
C LYS A 251 -28.13 19.90 75.47
N ILE A 252 -27.37 18.81 75.41
CA ILE A 252 -27.19 17.87 76.54
C ILE A 252 -26.15 18.39 77.54
N ASN A 253 -25.18 19.19 77.11
CA ASN A 253 -24.16 19.82 77.96
C ASN A 253 -24.56 21.19 78.54
N LYS A 254 -25.86 21.48 78.63
CA LYS A 254 -26.44 22.69 79.22
C LYS A 254 -27.48 22.33 80.25
#